data_AF-A0A950DU79-F1
#
_entry.id   AF-A0A950DU79-F1
#
_cell.length_a   1.000
_cell.length_b   1.000
_cell.length_c   1.000
_cell.angle_alpha   90.00
_cell.angle_beta   90.00
_cell.angle_gamma   90.00
#
_symmetry.space_group_name_H-M   'P 1'
#
loop_
_entity.id
_entity.type
_entity.pdbx_description
1 polymer ?
#
loop_
_entity_poly.entity_id
_entity_poly.type
_entity_poly.pdbx_seq_one_letter_code
_entity_poly.pdbx_strand_id
1 'polypeptide(L)'
;MRLRLAPAVLVFPLTLLTWSQTPQQGTAAPAPAQNEAQNDAQSAPKPQEISMGANPASVKHDGGLDDVDAIGNRKIGERGLGNWHSIESEVKLGKQISQMVESTVKLVNDPVVAEYINRLGQNLVRNSDAKFPFSFKVIDDDTINANTFPGGFIYVNSGTILAADNESELAGVIAHEIGHGCARHSMRMYTKAQWASFATIPLIFVGGGIGLAAREVLWSGMPEGLLFSKFSRLDEAQADFLGSQYAWKTGYDPESMVTFFEKVEAQEKKKPGSMAKAFGSHPQTPDRVEATQKGIGSILPARDQYVEDTSEFQGVKARLAALQSKRKMIDDKDANKPSLRRSQTDKKGEGKTDDDRPTLHRRDQ
;
A
#
# COMPACT_ATOMS: atom_id res chain seq x y z
N MET A 1 17.94 10.11 59.01
CA MET A 1 17.23 8.85 58.70
C MET A 1 17.69 8.40 57.31
N ARG A 2 18.70 7.51 57.25
CA ARG A 2 19.30 7.02 55.99
C ARG A 2 18.71 5.64 55.70
N LEU A 3 17.98 5.48 54.60
CA LEU A 3 17.45 4.19 54.15
C LEU A 3 18.36 3.65 53.04
N ARG A 4 19.04 2.53 53.32
CA ARG A 4 19.79 1.74 52.32
C ARG A 4 18.83 0.70 51.74
N LEU A 5 18.74 0.60 50.42
CA LEU A 5 18.12 -0.53 49.72
C LEU A 5 19.20 -1.25 48.91
N ALA A 6 19.31 -2.56 49.14
CA ALA A 6 20.22 -3.50 48.47
C ALA A 6 19.61 -4.00 47.15
N PRO A 7 20.42 -4.43 46.16
CA PRO A 7 19.90 -5.04 44.94
C PRO A 7 19.73 -6.56 45.11
N ALA A 8 18.55 -7.07 44.72
CA ALA A 8 18.29 -8.50 44.62
C ALA A 8 18.72 -9.01 43.22
N VAL A 9 19.60 -10.00 43.21
CA VAL A 9 20.05 -10.73 42.02
C VAL A 9 19.10 -11.92 41.81
N LEU A 10 18.41 -11.96 40.66
CA LEU A 10 17.57 -13.07 40.24
C LEU A 10 18.37 -13.97 39.29
N VAL A 11 18.62 -15.21 39.73
CA VAL A 11 19.29 -16.27 38.98
C VAL A 11 18.23 -17.13 38.31
N PHE A 12 18.28 -17.29 36.99
CA PHE A 12 17.49 -18.26 36.23
C PHE A 12 18.31 -19.53 35.99
N PRO A 13 17.77 -20.75 36.21
CA PRO A 13 18.46 -21.97 35.86
C PRO A 13 18.27 -22.31 34.37
N LEU A 14 19.39 -22.63 33.73
CA LEU A 14 19.52 -23.08 32.35
C LEU A 14 19.35 -24.60 32.30
N THR A 15 18.25 -25.12 31.74
CA THR A 15 18.07 -26.56 31.47
C THR A 15 18.48 -26.89 30.03
N LEU A 16 19.55 -27.67 29.91
CA LEU A 16 20.06 -28.27 28.67
C LEU A 16 19.18 -29.45 28.23
N LEU A 17 18.65 -29.39 27.01
CA LEU A 17 18.00 -30.52 26.33
C LEU A 17 19.06 -31.31 25.57
N THR A 18 19.21 -32.60 25.89
CA THR A 18 20.06 -33.55 25.16
C THR A 18 19.26 -34.24 24.05
N TRP A 19 19.87 -34.38 22.88
CA TRP A 19 19.31 -35.10 21.73
C TRP A 19 19.79 -36.56 21.75
N SER A 20 18.85 -37.51 21.70
CA SER A 20 19.13 -38.95 21.62
C SER A 20 19.19 -39.44 20.17
N GLN A 21 20.10 -40.38 19.95
CA GLN A 21 20.55 -40.96 18.68
C GLN A 21 19.53 -41.86 17.96
N THR A 22 19.66 -41.86 16.64
CA THR A 22 19.11 -42.78 15.64
C THR A 22 19.56 -44.25 15.83
N PRO A 23 18.79 -45.22 15.33
CA PRO A 23 19.37 -46.48 14.85
C PRO A 23 19.12 -46.69 13.35
N GLN A 24 20.08 -47.40 12.74
CA GLN A 24 20.26 -47.63 11.31
C GLN A 24 19.80 -49.05 10.92
N GLN A 25 19.13 -49.15 9.75
CA GLN A 25 19.06 -50.23 8.74
C GLN A 25 18.95 -51.72 9.11
N GLY A 26 18.00 -52.39 8.43
CA GLY A 26 18.01 -53.82 8.11
C GLY A 26 17.47 -54.06 6.70
N THR A 27 18.18 -54.85 5.90
CA THR A 27 18.01 -55.14 4.47
C THR A 27 17.24 -56.46 4.22
N ALA A 28 16.47 -56.57 3.13
CA ALA A 28 16.23 -57.81 2.35
C ALA A 28 15.50 -57.53 1.02
N ALA A 29 15.85 -58.29 -0.03
CA ALA A 29 15.52 -58.09 -1.46
C ALA A 29 14.40 -59.08 -1.98
N PRO A 30 14.21 -59.38 -3.29
CA PRO A 30 13.04 -58.92 -4.08
C PRO A 30 12.18 -60.02 -4.78
N ALA A 31 11.09 -59.57 -5.44
CA ALA A 31 10.38 -60.16 -6.61
C ALA A 31 9.49 -61.42 -6.40
N PRO A 32 8.49 -61.75 -7.29
CA PRO A 32 8.33 -61.29 -8.67
C PRO A 32 6.94 -60.83 -9.13
N ALA A 33 6.96 -60.23 -10.33
CA ALA A 33 5.83 -59.88 -11.17
C ALA A 33 5.16 -61.13 -11.78
N GLN A 34 3.85 -61.05 -12.02
CA GLN A 34 3.13 -61.87 -12.98
C GLN A 34 2.28 -60.99 -13.88
N ASN A 35 2.58 -61.08 -15.17
CA ASN A 35 1.74 -60.68 -16.31
C ASN A 35 0.53 -61.61 -16.38
N GLU A 36 -0.66 -61.07 -16.59
CA GLU A 36 -1.68 -61.72 -17.42
C GLU A 36 -2.37 -60.70 -18.33
N ALA A 37 -2.56 -61.15 -19.57
CA ALA A 37 -2.97 -60.38 -20.73
C ALA A 37 -4.50 -60.30 -20.87
N GLN A 38 -4.92 -59.22 -21.53
CA GLN A 38 -6.06 -59.10 -22.46
C GLN A 38 -7.42 -59.70 -22.06
N ASN A 39 -8.42 -58.82 -21.94
CA ASN A 39 -9.67 -58.99 -22.67
C ASN A 39 -10.35 -57.63 -22.88
N ASP A 40 -10.33 -57.18 -24.14
CA ASP A 40 -11.19 -56.13 -24.65
C ASP A 40 -12.64 -56.64 -24.69
N ALA A 41 -13.51 -56.04 -23.90
CA ALA A 41 -14.95 -56.11 -24.11
C ALA A 41 -15.56 -54.75 -23.81
N GLN A 42 -16.01 -54.09 -24.88
CA GLN A 42 -16.79 -52.86 -24.85
C GLN A 42 -18.02 -53.01 -23.95
N SER A 43 -18.12 -52.15 -22.93
CA SER A 43 -19.36 -51.91 -22.20
C SER A 43 -19.51 -50.40 -21.99
N ALA A 44 -20.57 -49.84 -22.58
CA ALA A 44 -20.91 -48.42 -22.55
C ALA A 44 -20.96 -47.87 -21.11
N PRO A 45 -20.52 -46.61 -20.87
CA PRO A 45 -20.56 -46.03 -19.54
C PRO A 45 -22.02 -45.76 -19.13
N LYS A 46 -22.41 -46.29 -17.96
CA LYS A 46 -23.64 -45.89 -17.26
C LYS A 46 -23.55 -44.40 -16.88
N PRO A 47 -24.67 -43.66 -16.89
CA PRO A 47 -24.68 -42.26 -16.46
C PRO A 47 -24.16 -42.15 -15.01
N GLN A 48 -23.09 -41.38 -14.82
CA GLN A 48 -22.61 -41.02 -13.49
C GLN A 48 -23.65 -40.12 -12.84
N GLU A 49 -24.20 -40.57 -11.71
CA GLU A 49 -24.95 -39.72 -10.80
C GLU A 49 -24.06 -38.55 -10.38
N ILE A 50 -24.52 -37.34 -10.67
CA ILE A 50 -23.90 -36.10 -10.19
C ILE A 50 -24.10 -36.10 -8.67
N SER A 51 -23.06 -36.49 -7.94
CA SER A 51 -22.94 -36.22 -6.52
C SER A 51 -22.94 -34.70 -6.34
N MET A 52 -24.10 -34.13 -6.03
CA MET A 52 -24.21 -32.75 -5.53
C MET A 52 -23.38 -32.67 -4.24
N GLY A 53 -22.16 -32.11 -4.39
CA GLY A 53 -21.22 -31.92 -3.31
C GLY A 53 -21.80 -31.03 -2.21
N ALA A 54 -21.52 -31.46 -0.98
CA ALA A 54 -21.70 -30.84 0.33
C ALA A 54 -22.29 -29.41 0.42
N ASN A 55 -23.24 -29.26 1.34
CA ASN A 55 -23.72 -27.99 1.88
C ASN A 55 -22.53 -27.07 2.28
N PRO A 56 -22.39 -25.85 1.75
CA PRO A 56 -21.22 -24.98 1.98
C PRO A 56 -21.04 -24.57 3.45
N ALA A 57 -22.02 -24.85 4.32
CA ALA A 57 -21.97 -24.53 5.75
C ALA A 57 -21.12 -25.50 6.62
N SER A 58 -20.48 -26.54 6.05
CA SER A 58 -19.75 -27.55 6.84
C SER A 58 -18.24 -27.61 6.60
N VAL A 59 -17.64 -26.65 5.89
CA VAL A 59 -16.17 -26.61 5.75
C VAL A 59 -15.57 -26.00 7.02
N LYS A 60 -14.69 -26.74 7.69
CA LYS A 60 -13.99 -26.25 8.87
C LYS A 60 -12.87 -25.32 8.41
N HIS A 61 -13.10 -24.02 8.56
CA HIS A 61 -12.13 -22.97 8.29
C HIS A 61 -11.04 -22.97 9.37
N ASP A 62 -9.77 -23.06 8.97
CA ASP A 62 -8.64 -22.98 9.89
C ASP A 62 -8.23 -21.52 10.17
N GLY A 63 -8.78 -20.57 9.41
CA GLY A 63 -8.50 -19.15 9.53
C GLY A 63 -7.07 -18.78 9.11
N GLY A 64 -6.40 -19.69 8.40
CA GLY A 64 -5.08 -19.50 7.83
C GLY A 64 -5.07 -18.45 6.73
N LEU A 65 -3.86 -18.04 6.32
CA LEU A 65 -3.70 -17.05 5.25
C LEU A 65 -4.23 -17.56 3.90
N ASP A 66 -4.28 -18.88 3.73
CA ASP A 66 -4.71 -19.55 2.50
C ASP A 66 -6.22 -19.85 2.49
N ASP A 67 -6.91 -19.61 3.61
CA ASP A 67 -8.35 -19.82 3.74
C ASP A 67 -9.12 -18.58 3.26
N VAL A 68 -9.41 -18.55 1.96
CA VAL A 68 -10.08 -17.43 1.25
C VAL A 68 -11.53 -17.23 1.67
N ASP A 69 -12.16 -18.25 2.23
CA ASP A 69 -13.53 -18.19 2.73
C ASP A 69 -13.58 -17.54 4.12
N ALA A 70 -12.48 -17.62 4.87
CA ALA A 70 -12.33 -16.98 6.17
C ALA A 70 -11.99 -15.48 6.11
N ILE A 71 -11.79 -14.87 4.93
CA ILE A 71 -11.51 -13.42 4.76
C ILE A 71 -12.54 -12.59 5.56
N GLY A 72 -12.03 -11.67 6.37
CA GLY A 72 -12.80 -10.87 7.34
C GLY A 72 -12.71 -11.41 8.78
N ASN A 73 -12.65 -12.74 8.91
CA ASN A 73 -12.59 -13.45 10.19
C ASN A 73 -11.18 -13.93 10.56
N ARG A 74 -10.19 -13.80 9.66
CA ARG A 74 -8.81 -14.19 9.91
C ARG A 74 -8.15 -13.29 10.96
N LYS A 75 -7.10 -13.84 11.56
CA LYS A 75 -6.26 -13.19 12.59
C LYS A 75 -5.08 -12.46 11.96
N ILE A 76 -5.37 -11.50 11.10
CA ILE A 76 -4.35 -10.68 10.44
C ILE A 76 -4.04 -9.45 11.31
N GLY A 77 -2.75 -9.11 11.45
CA GLY A 77 -2.32 -7.92 12.19
C GLY A 77 -2.54 -8.00 13.71
N GLU A 78 -2.54 -9.19 14.31
CA GLU A 78 -2.69 -9.29 15.77
C GLU A 78 -1.56 -8.62 16.54
N ARG A 79 -1.84 -8.25 17.79
CA ARG A 79 -0.83 -7.72 18.70
C ARG A 79 0.17 -8.82 19.06
N GLY A 80 1.43 -8.45 19.24
CA GLY A 80 2.48 -9.36 19.66
C GLY A 80 3.79 -8.62 19.93
N LEU A 81 4.88 -9.36 20.13
CA LEU A 81 6.22 -8.78 20.38
C LEU A 81 6.68 -7.84 19.26
N GLY A 82 6.23 -8.10 18.02
CA GLY A 82 6.52 -7.27 16.85
C GLY A 82 5.56 -6.09 16.63
N ASN A 83 4.43 -6.02 17.35
CA ASN A 83 3.48 -4.91 17.33
C ASN A 83 2.68 -4.90 18.64
N TRP A 84 3.11 -4.12 19.63
CA TRP A 84 2.43 -4.06 20.92
C TRP A 84 1.30 -3.02 20.98
N HIS A 85 1.09 -2.24 19.92
CA HIS A 85 0.15 -1.12 19.94
C HIS A 85 -1.29 -1.61 19.83
N SER A 86 -2.22 -1.01 20.59
CA SER A 86 -3.65 -1.26 20.44
C SER A 86 -4.18 -0.64 19.14
N ILE A 87 -5.34 -1.13 18.67
CA ILE A 87 -6.02 -0.55 17.51
C ILE A 87 -6.36 0.93 17.77
N GLU A 88 -6.83 1.27 18.97
CA GLU A 88 -7.18 2.64 19.33
C GLU A 88 -5.95 3.57 19.29
N SER A 89 -4.81 3.09 19.81
CA SER A 89 -3.54 3.83 19.78
C SER A 89 -3.08 4.05 18.35
N GLU A 90 -3.21 3.03 17.51
CA GLU A 90 -2.87 3.10 16.09
C GLU A 90 -3.76 4.09 15.33
N VAL A 91 -5.08 4.07 15.52
CA VAL A 91 -6.01 5.02 14.89
C VAL A 91 -5.70 6.45 15.32
N LYS A 92 -5.38 6.65 16.61
CA LYS A 92 -4.97 7.97 17.12
C LYS A 92 -3.68 8.47 16.47
N LEU A 93 -2.67 7.61 16.37
CA LEU A 93 -1.40 7.91 15.71
C LEU A 93 -1.62 8.24 14.22
N GLY A 94 -2.40 7.40 13.55
CA GLY A 94 -2.82 7.58 12.16
C GLY A 94 -3.44 8.94 11.89
N LYS A 95 -4.34 9.38 12.76
CA LYS A 95 -4.98 10.69 12.66
C LYS A 95 -3.97 11.84 12.76
N GLN A 96 -2.97 11.74 13.63
CA GLN A 96 -1.92 12.75 13.75
C GLN A 96 -1.05 12.81 12.49
N ILE A 97 -0.65 11.63 11.98
CA ILE A 97 0.14 11.53 10.74
C ILE A 97 -0.67 12.04 9.54
N SER A 98 -1.96 11.70 9.45
CA SER A 98 -2.88 12.20 8.43
C SER A 98 -2.91 13.73 8.41
N GLN A 99 -3.03 14.37 9.58
CA GLN A 99 -3.00 15.83 9.67
C GLN A 99 -1.67 16.43 9.20
N MET A 100 -0.55 15.76 9.47
CA MET A 100 0.76 16.21 8.99
C MET A 100 0.86 16.08 7.47
N VAL A 101 0.48 14.93 6.90
CA VAL A 101 0.44 14.71 5.44
C VAL A 101 -0.41 15.80 4.78
N GLU A 102 -1.65 15.97 5.24
CA GLU A 102 -2.59 16.94 4.68
C GLU A 102 -2.14 18.41 4.79
N SER A 103 -1.24 18.72 5.73
CA SER A 103 -0.63 20.06 5.84
C SER A 103 0.47 20.33 4.81
N THR A 104 0.99 19.28 4.18
CA THR A 104 2.15 19.34 3.26
C THR A 104 1.79 19.02 1.81
N VAL A 105 0.65 18.36 1.59
CA VAL A 105 0.19 17.95 0.26
C VAL A 105 -1.06 18.71 -0.15
N LYS A 106 -1.29 18.79 -1.46
CA LYS A 106 -2.54 19.30 -2.02
C LYS A 106 -3.50 18.14 -2.26
N LEU A 107 -4.72 18.24 -1.76
CA LEU A 107 -5.76 17.23 -2.01
C LEU A 107 -6.59 17.59 -3.24
N VAL A 108 -7.06 16.57 -3.96
CA VAL A 108 -8.08 16.71 -5.00
C VAL A 108 -9.44 16.85 -4.31
N ASN A 109 -10.00 18.06 -4.34
CA ASN A 109 -11.28 18.39 -3.70
C ASN A 109 -12.50 18.21 -4.62
N ASP A 110 -12.34 17.56 -5.77
CA ASP A 110 -13.46 17.27 -6.66
C ASP A 110 -14.35 16.16 -6.06
N PRO A 111 -15.63 16.43 -5.78
CA PRO A 111 -16.48 15.47 -5.07
C PRO A 111 -16.74 14.19 -5.85
N VAL A 112 -16.69 14.23 -7.20
CA VAL A 112 -16.90 13.03 -8.04
C VAL A 112 -15.69 12.11 -7.93
N VAL A 113 -14.48 12.67 -8.02
CA VAL A 113 -13.24 11.88 -7.88
C VAL A 113 -13.11 11.33 -6.45
N ALA A 114 -13.34 12.17 -5.44
CA ALA A 114 -13.20 11.77 -4.04
C ALA A 114 -14.22 10.69 -3.63
N GLU A 115 -15.48 10.83 -4.06
CA GLU A 115 -16.52 9.85 -3.74
C GLU A 115 -16.29 8.52 -4.46
N TYR A 116 -15.89 8.54 -5.73
CA TYR A 116 -15.55 7.33 -6.48
C TYR A 116 -14.44 6.53 -5.80
N ILE A 117 -13.32 7.18 -5.45
CA ILE A 117 -12.19 6.51 -4.80
C ILE A 117 -12.59 5.99 -3.42
N ASN A 118 -13.38 6.75 -2.67
CA ASN A 118 -13.90 6.26 -1.39
C ASN A 118 -14.81 5.05 -1.60
N ARG A 119 -15.74 5.05 -2.55
CA ARG A 119 -16.64 3.92 -2.79
C ARG A 119 -15.87 2.66 -3.20
N LEU A 120 -14.91 2.79 -4.12
CA LEU A 120 -14.03 1.69 -4.52
C LEU A 120 -13.27 1.13 -3.31
N GLY A 121 -12.62 2.00 -2.54
CA GLY A 121 -11.89 1.60 -1.33
C GLY A 121 -12.78 0.95 -0.26
N GLN A 122 -13.97 1.49 0.00
CA GLN A 122 -14.91 0.91 0.96
C GLN A 122 -15.43 -0.45 0.49
N ASN A 123 -15.60 -0.68 -0.81
CA ASN A 123 -15.98 -1.99 -1.35
C ASN A 123 -14.90 -3.04 -1.06
N LEU A 124 -13.62 -2.69 -1.29
CA LEU A 124 -12.49 -3.56 -0.96
C LEU A 124 -12.38 -3.81 0.55
N VAL A 125 -12.54 -2.78 1.38
CA VAL A 125 -12.48 -2.89 2.85
C VAL A 125 -13.55 -3.82 3.42
N ARG A 126 -14.77 -3.80 2.86
CA ARG A 126 -15.84 -4.72 3.28
C ARG A 126 -15.54 -6.18 2.96
N ASN A 127 -14.65 -6.43 2.01
CA ASN A 127 -14.23 -7.75 1.54
C ASN A 127 -12.80 -8.07 1.95
N SER A 128 -12.31 -7.47 3.03
CA SER A 128 -10.95 -7.67 3.55
C SER A 128 -10.93 -8.02 5.04
N ASP A 129 -9.74 -8.27 5.60
CA ASP A 129 -9.54 -8.53 7.03
C ASP A 129 -9.49 -7.25 7.90
N ALA A 130 -10.08 -6.15 7.44
CA ALA A 130 -10.06 -4.87 8.12
C ALA A 130 -10.64 -4.96 9.55
N LYS A 131 -9.92 -4.38 10.53
CA LYS A 131 -10.32 -4.33 11.95
C LYS A 131 -10.63 -2.92 12.47
N PHE A 132 -10.51 -1.91 11.61
CA PHE A 132 -10.77 -0.52 11.89
C PHE A 132 -11.28 0.18 10.63
N PRO A 133 -11.95 1.34 10.75
CA PRO A 133 -12.44 2.07 9.58
C PRO A 133 -11.28 2.58 8.73
N PHE A 134 -11.44 2.53 7.41
CA PHE A 134 -10.51 3.08 6.44
C PHE A 134 -11.02 4.39 5.87
N SER A 135 -10.11 5.32 5.60
CA SER A 135 -10.35 6.61 4.95
C SER A 135 -9.49 6.71 3.71
N PHE A 136 -10.08 7.12 2.60
CA PHE A 136 -9.39 7.27 1.32
C PHE A 136 -9.37 8.74 0.91
N LYS A 137 -8.22 9.25 0.51
CA LYS A 137 -8.05 10.61 -0.02
C LYS A 137 -7.17 10.60 -1.26
N VAL A 138 -7.42 11.54 -2.15
CA VAL A 138 -6.64 11.68 -3.39
C VAL A 138 -5.70 12.86 -3.25
N ILE A 139 -4.41 12.59 -3.43
CA ILE A 139 -3.37 13.63 -3.48
C ILE A 139 -3.22 14.11 -4.92
N ASP A 140 -3.17 15.42 -5.07
CA ASP A 140 -2.93 16.09 -6.34
C ASP A 140 -1.43 16.11 -6.66
N ASP A 141 -0.92 14.95 -7.06
CA ASP A 141 0.46 14.68 -7.44
C ASP A 141 0.46 13.77 -8.68
N ASP A 142 1.30 14.10 -9.67
CA ASP A 142 1.41 13.36 -10.94
C ASP A 142 2.32 12.14 -10.86
N THR A 143 3.03 11.97 -9.74
CA THR A 143 3.76 10.75 -9.44
C THR A 143 2.79 9.59 -9.21
N ILE A 144 3.15 8.41 -9.72
CA ILE A 144 2.48 7.17 -9.32
C ILE A 144 2.92 6.87 -7.89
N ASN A 145 1.97 6.88 -6.97
CA ASN A 145 2.15 6.39 -5.62
C ASN A 145 0.79 6.13 -4.95
N ALA A 146 0.79 5.24 -3.98
CA ALA A 146 -0.26 5.12 -2.99
C ALA A 146 0.39 4.76 -1.66
N ASN A 147 -0.19 5.19 -0.54
CA ASN A 147 0.39 5.00 0.77
C ASN A 147 -0.68 4.72 1.81
N THR A 148 -0.39 3.76 2.68
CA THR A 148 -1.17 3.44 3.87
C THR A 148 -0.47 3.88 5.15
N PHE A 149 -1.13 4.77 5.88
CA PHE A 149 -0.71 5.17 7.21
C PHE A 149 -1.45 4.38 8.30
N PRO A 150 -0.88 4.31 9.52
CA PRO A 150 -1.47 3.59 10.64
C PRO A 150 -2.96 3.92 10.81
N GLY A 151 -3.78 2.94 11.15
CA GLY A 151 -5.20 3.18 11.44
C GLY A 151 -6.10 3.42 10.23
N GLY A 152 -5.65 3.03 9.03
CA GLY A 152 -6.51 2.93 7.84
C GLY A 152 -6.60 4.20 6.99
N PHE A 153 -5.65 5.12 7.12
CA PHE A 153 -5.60 6.31 6.28
C PHE A 153 -4.81 6.01 5.00
N ILE A 154 -5.52 5.90 3.89
CA ILE A 154 -4.95 5.61 2.56
C ILE A 154 -5.00 6.85 1.69
N TYR A 155 -3.87 7.15 1.06
CA TYR A 155 -3.72 8.23 0.11
C TYR A 155 -3.34 7.67 -1.24
N VAL A 156 -4.05 8.09 -2.29
CA VAL A 156 -3.78 7.69 -3.67
C VAL A 156 -3.39 8.93 -4.47
N ASN A 157 -2.24 8.92 -5.12
CA ASN A 157 -1.85 10.02 -5.98
C ASN A 157 -2.68 10.03 -7.26
N SER A 158 -2.99 11.22 -7.76
CA SER A 158 -3.70 11.38 -9.03
C SER A 158 -2.95 10.77 -10.22
N GLY A 159 -1.61 10.73 -10.19
CA GLY A 159 -0.78 10.03 -11.16
C GLY A 159 -1.09 8.53 -11.24
N THR A 160 -1.33 7.87 -10.10
CA THR A 160 -1.71 6.45 -10.04
C THR A 160 -3.05 6.20 -10.74
N ILE A 161 -4.05 7.03 -10.46
CA ILE A 161 -5.38 6.93 -11.07
C ILE A 161 -5.30 7.11 -12.59
N LEU A 162 -4.48 8.05 -13.05
CA LEU A 162 -4.31 8.33 -14.48
C LEU A 162 -3.45 7.28 -15.20
N ALA A 163 -2.55 6.61 -14.48
CA ALA A 163 -1.73 5.55 -15.01
C ALA A 163 -2.47 4.22 -15.15
N ALA A 164 -3.48 3.96 -14.32
CA ALA A 164 -4.30 2.75 -14.40
C ALA A 164 -5.14 2.76 -15.68
N ASP A 165 -5.08 1.69 -16.48
CA ASP A 165 -5.78 1.59 -17.77
C ASP A 165 -7.25 1.20 -17.58
N ASN A 166 -7.52 0.41 -16.54
CA ASN A 166 -8.85 -0.04 -16.15
C ASN A 166 -9.06 0.05 -14.63
N GLU A 167 -10.30 -0.13 -14.20
CA GLU A 167 -10.66 -0.09 -12.78
C GLU A 167 -9.96 -1.18 -11.96
N SER A 168 -9.81 -2.38 -12.51
CA SER A 168 -9.20 -3.54 -11.82
C SER A 168 -7.77 -3.28 -11.38
N GLU A 169 -6.95 -2.64 -12.22
CA GLU A 169 -5.58 -2.24 -11.87
C GLU A 169 -5.54 -1.26 -10.69
N LEU A 170 -6.41 -0.24 -10.71
CA LEU A 170 -6.51 0.71 -9.60
C LEU A 170 -7.00 0.02 -8.32
N ALA A 171 -7.98 -0.88 -8.45
CA ALA A 171 -8.48 -1.70 -7.35
C ALA A 171 -7.37 -2.57 -6.76
N GLY A 172 -6.51 -3.15 -7.59
CA GLY A 172 -5.34 -3.93 -7.18
C GLY A 172 -4.35 -3.13 -6.34
N VAL A 173 -4.01 -1.90 -6.78
CA VAL A 173 -3.15 -0.99 -6.00
C VAL A 173 -3.79 -0.63 -4.66
N ILE A 174 -5.08 -0.29 -4.63
CA ILE A 174 -5.78 0.04 -3.38
C ILE A 174 -5.90 -1.20 -2.46
N ALA A 175 -6.10 -2.39 -3.03
CA ALA A 175 -6.18 -3.63 -2.28
C ALA A 175 -4.84 -3.98 -1.60
N HIS A 176 -3.72 -3.74 -2.26
CA HIS A 176 -2.37 -3.85 -1.70
C HIS A 176 -2.18 -2.95 -0.49
N GLU A 177 -2.57 -1.68 -0.62
CA GLU A 177 -2.55 -0.69 0.48
C GLU A 177 -3.45 -1.14 1.66
N ILE A 178 -4.65 -1.64 1.38
CA ILE A 178 -5.51 -2.25 2.40
C ILE A 178 -4.82 -3.46 3.05
N GLY A 179 -4.07 -4.26 2.30
CA GLY A 179 -3.20 -5.34 2.79
C GLY A 179 -2.22 -4.87 3.85
N HIS A 180 -1.47 -3.79 3.58
CA HIS A 180 -0.59 -3.16 4.56
C HIS A 180 -1.34 -2.70 5.81
N GLY A 181 -2.52 -2.11 5.64
CA GLY A 181 -3.37 -1.67 6.75
C GLY A 181 -3.84 -2.84 7.62
N CYS A 182 -4.42 -3.88 7.01
CA CYS A 182 -4.91 -5.06 7.71
C CYS A 182 -3.81 -5.81 8.47
N ALA A 183 -2.63 -5.96 7.84
CA ALA A 183 -1.46 -6.57 8.47
C ALA A 183 -0.71 -5.63 9.43
N ARG A 184 -1.11 -4.36 9.51
CA ARG A 184 -0.58 -3.32 10.39
C ARG A 184 0.93 -3.18 10.23
N HIS A 185 1.41 -3.24 8.98
CA HIS A 185 2.84 -3.21 8.65
C HIS A 185 3.52 -1.94 9.18
N SER A 186 2.85 -0.79 9.13
CA SER A 186 3.37 0.48 9.64
C SER A 186 3.61 0.43 11.15
N MET A 187 2.74 -0.24 11.91
CA MET A 187 2.92 -0.41 13.36
C MET A 187 3.97 -1.46 13.72
N ARG A 188 4.13 -2.51 12.91
CA ARG A 188 5.24 -3.46 13.05
C ARG A 188 6.58 -2.77 12.83
N MET A 189 6.67 -1.94 11.79
CA MET A 189 7.84 -1.09 11.54
C MET A 189 8.09 -0.12 12.68
N TYR A 190 7.05 0.59 13.12
CA TYR A 190 7.16 1.55 14.22
C TYR A 190 7.69 0.89 15.50
N THR A 191 7.17 -0.30 15.83
CA THR A 191 7.62 -1.08 17.00
C THR A 191 9.09 -1.49 16.87
N LYS A 192 9.53 -1.92 15.68
CA LYS A 192 10.95 -2.24 15.41
C LYS A 192 11.84 -1.00 15.57
N ALA A 193 11.39 0.16 15.08
CA ALA A 193 12.12 1.41 15.23
C ALA A 193 12.23 1.82 16.70
N GLN A 194 11.16 1.71 17.49
CA GLN A 194 11.18 1.96 18.94
C GLN A 194 12.15 1.03 19.68
N TRP A 195 12.18 -0.26 19.34
CA TRP A 195 13.17 -1.19 19.89
C TRP A 195 14.61 -0.77 19.58
N ALA A 196 14.89 -0.40 18.33
CA ALA A 196 16.21 0.09 17.94
C ALA A 196 16.58 1.36 18.72
N SER A 197 15.65 2.31 18.85
CA SER A 197 15.81 3.52 19.64
C SER A 197 16.09 3.24 21.12
N PHE A 198 15.45 2.24 21.73
CA PHE A 198 15.75 1.85 23.11
C PHE A 198 17.13 1.21 23.26
N ALA A 199 17.53 0.38 22.30
CA ALA A 199 18.84 -0.26 22.29
C ALA A 199 20.01 0.74 22.18
N THR A 200 19.79 1.91 21.56
CA THR A 200 20.83 2.94 21.41
C THR A 200 20.95 3.91 22.58
N ILE A 201 20.04 3.89 23.57
CA ILE A 201 20.08 4.81 24.73
C ILE A 201 21.43 4.82 25.45
N PRO A 202 22.07 3.67 25.78
CA PRO A 202 23.38 3.68 26.44
C PRO A 202 24.47 4.34 25.58
N LEU A 203 24.36 4.24 24.25
CA LEU A 203 25.36 4.75 23.30
C LEU A 203 25.34 6.28 23.17
N ILE A 204 24.24 6.94 23.52
CA ILE A 204 24.13 8.40 23.52
C ILE A 204 25.16 9.03 24.46
N PHE A 205 25.46 8.35 25.57
CA PHE A 205 26.40 8.84 26.59
C PHE A 205 27.87 8.56 26.27
N VAL A 206 28.16 7.80 25.21
CA VAL A 206 29.53 7.42 24.80
C VAL A 206 30.26 8.59 24.09
N GLY A 207 29.54 9.62 23.63
CA GLY A 207 30.10 10.77 22.93
C GLY A 207 30.64 10.46 21.52
N GLY A 208 31.15 11.47 20.83
CA GLY A 208 31.73 11.33 19.48
C GLY A 208 30.72 10.90 18.40
N GLY A 209 31.23 10.33 17.30
CA GLY A 209 30.39 9.87 16.17
C GLY A 209 29.37 8.79 16.54
N ILE A 210 29.69 7.96 17.55
CA ILE A 210 28.79 6.92 18.07
C ILE A 210 27.58 7.55 18.76
N GLY A 211 27.80 8.57 19.61
CA GLY A 211 26.70 9.31 20.24
C GLY A 211 25.83 10.08 19.24
N LEU A 212 26.42 10.64 18.18
CA LEU A 212 25.67 11.30 17.11
C LEU A 212 24.80 10.32 16.31
N ALA A 213 25.35 9.17 15.90
CA ALA A 213 24.60 8.13 15.20
C ALA A 213 23.45 7.57 16.07
N ALA A 214 23.69 7.37 17.37
CA ALA A 214 22.66 6.92 18.31
C ALA A 214 21.48 7.90 18.43
N ARG A 215 21.73 9.21 18.33
CA ARG A 215 20.68 10.25 18.35
C ARG A 215 19.84 10.25 17.07
N GLU A 216 20.44 9.98 15.92
CA GLU A 216 19.70 9.86 14.65
C GLU A 216 18.74 8.66 14.65
N VAL A 217 19.19 7.53 15.22
CA VAL A 217 18.34 6.33 15.40
C VAL A 217 17.18 6.60 16.36
N LEU A 218 17.38 7.45 17.37
CA LEU A 218 16.32 7.87 18.29
C LEU A 218 15.23 8.67 17.56
N TRP A 219 15.62 9.58 16.66
CA TRP A 219 14.68 10.34 15.82
C TRP A 219 13.86 9.43 14.90
N SER A 220 14.48 8.40 14.33
CA SER A 220 13.80 7.41 13.48
C SER A 220 12.72 6.59 14.21
N GLY A 221 12.76 6.51 15.54
CA GLY A 221 11.72 5.90 16.37
C GLY A 221 10.53 6.82 16.69
N MET A 222 10.54 8.05 16.20
CA MET A 222 9.42 8.99 16.34
C MET A 222 8.34 8.74 15.26
N PRO A 223 7.07 9.13 15.53
CA PRO A 223 5.97 9.00 14.58
C PRO A 223 6.26 9.54 13.17
N GLU A 224 7.01 10.63 13.09
CA GLU A 224 7.38 11.31 11.84
C GLU A 224 8.25 10.42 10.93
N GLY A 225 9.00 9.49 11.51
CA GLY A 225 9.79 8.50 10.75
C GLY A 225 8.93 7.59 9.86
N LEU A 226 7.64 7.43 10.17
CA LEU A 226 6.72 6.61 9.38
C LEU A 226 6.37 7.25 8.02
N LEU A 227 6.56 8.57 7.85
CA LEU A 227 6.25 9.26 6.59
C LEU A 227 7.18 8.85 5.43
N PHE A 228 8.41 8.43 5.75
CA PHE A 228 9.46 8.15 4.75
C PHE A 228 9.95 6.70 4.82
N SER A 229 9.24 5.87 5.57
CA SER A 229 9.60 4.49 5.84
C SER A 229 9.30 3.58 4.65
N LYS A 230 10.16 2.58 4.44
CA LYS A 230 9.95 1.52 3.44
C LYS A 230 9.68 0.21 4.15
N PHE A 231 8.67 -0.53 3.69
CA PHE A 231 8.37 -1.83 4.25
C PHE A 231 9.42 -2.87 3.88
N SER A 232 9.50 -3.94 4.67
CA SER A 232 10.41 -5.04 4.38
C SER A 232 9.88 -5.89 3.22
N ARG A 233 10.75 -6.62 2.53
CA ARG A 233 10.34 -7.56 1.45
C ARG A 233 9.27 -8.56 1.89
N LEU A 234 9.29 -8.97 3.15
CA LEU A 234 8.28 -9.89 3.70
C LEU A 234 6.93 -9.20 3.93
N ASP A 235 6.94 -7.94 4.37
CA ASP A 235 5.71 -7.14 4.52
C ASP A 235 5.09 -6.88 3.14
N GLU A 236 5.93 -6.56 2.15
CA GLU A 236 5.54 -6.39 0.75
C GLU A 236 4.89 -7.66 0.15
N ALA A 237 5.55 -8.82 0.27
CA ALA A 237 5.00 -10.09 -0.23
C ALA A 237 3.70 -10.49 0.48
N GLN A 238 3.58 -10.18 1.79
CA GLN A 238 2.35 -10.38 2.54
C GLN A 238 1.23 -9.44 2.04
N ALA A 239 1.55 -8.18 1.74
CA ALA A 239 0.59 -7.22 1.21
C ALA A 239 0.13 -7.58 -0.21
N ASP A 240 1.03 -8.08 -1.07
CA ASP A 240 0.66 -8.60 -2.39
C ASP A 240 -0.34 -9.73 -2.27
N PHE A 241 -0.03 -10.71 -1.43
CA PHE A 241 -0.87 -11.89 -1.26
C PHE A 241 -2.24 -11.56 -0.66
N LEU A 242 -2.30 -10.65 0.33
CA LEU A 242 -3.57 -10.17 0.88
C LEU A 242 -4.33 -9.31 -0.14
N GLY A 243 -3.63 -8.43 -0.87
CA GLY A 243 -4.21 -7.56 -1.89
C GLY A 243 -4.89 -8.35 -3.00
N SER A 244 -4.22 -9.37 -3.56
CA SER A 244 -4.81 -10.26 -4.57
C SER A 244 -6.04 -11.00 -4.04
N GLN A 245 -6.02 -11.46 -2.79
CA GLN A 245 -7.20 -12.09 -2.17
C GLN A 245 -8.37 -11.12 -2.01
N TYR A 246 -8.12 -9.88 -1.61
CA TYR A 246 -9.17 -8.87 -1.45
C TYR A 246 -9.74 -8.41 -2.80
N ALA A 247 -8.89 -8.26 -3.81
CA ALA A 247 -9.31 -8.00 -5.19
C ALA A 247 -10.23 -9.14 -5.69
N TRP A 248 -9.76 -10.39 -5.56
CA TRP A 248 -10.54 -11.58 -5.90
C TRP A 248 -11.87 -11.63 -5.14
N LYS A 249 -11.87 -11.43 -3.82
CA LYS A 249 -13.09 -11.50 -3.00
C LYS A 249 -14.14 -10.49 -3.48
N THR A 250 -13.68 -9.31 -3.91
CA THR A 250 -14.51 -8.22 -4.43
C THR A 250 -14.93 -8.43 -5.90
N GLY A 251 -14.33 -9.39 -6.60
CA GLY A 251 -14.65 -9.75 -7.99
C GLY A 251 -13.73 -9.14 -9.04
N TYR A 252 -12.73 -8.36 -8.64
CA TYR A 252 -11.66 -7.90 -9.54
C TYR A 252 -10.67 -9.04 -9.84
N ASP A 253 -9.91 -8.86 -10.92
CA ASP A 253 -8.83 -9.78 -11.26
C ASP A 253 -7.73 -9.72 -10.18
N PRO A 254 -7.39 -10.85 -9.52
CA PRO A 254 -6.30 -10.88 -8.54
C PRO A 254 -4.91 -10.58 -9.12
N GLU A 255 -4.73 -10.66 -10.44
CA GLU A 255 -3.47 -10.36 -11.14
C GLU A 255 -3.34 -8.90 -11.56
N SER A 256 -4.39 -8.08 -11.41
CA SER A 256 -4.44 -6.72 -11.94
C SER A 256 -3.33 -5.81 -11.42
N MET A 257 -2.89 -5.99 -10.18
CA MET A 257 -1.76 -5.26 -9.61
C MET A 257 -0.43 -5.64 -10.28
N VAL A 258 -0.25 -6.93 -10.61
CA VAL A 258 0.92 -7.39 -11.36
C VAL A 258 0.93 -6.72 -12.74
N THR A 259 -0.21 -6.73 -13.44
CA THR A 259 -0.37 -6.07 -14.74
C THR A 259 -0.06 -4.57 -14.65
N PHE A 260 -0.57 -3.89 -13.62
CA PHE A 260 -0.27 -2.47 -13.38
C PHE A 260 1.23 -2.24 -13.24
N PHE A 261 1.93 -3.03 -12.42
CA PHE A 261 3.36 -2.87 -12.22
C PHE A 261 4.18 -3.16 -13.47
N GLU A 262 3.88 -4.23 -14.20
CA GLU A 262 4.56 -4.56 -15.46
C GLU A 262 4.42 -3.43 -16.49
N LYS A 263 3.24 -2.80 -16.55
CA LYS A 263 3.01 -1.64 -17.40
C LYS A 263 3.84 -0.44 -16.97
N VAL A 264 3.84 -0.08 -15.69
CA VAL A 264 4.62 1.06 -15.20
C VAL A 264 6.10 0.83 -15.46
N GLU A 265 6.60 -0.40 -15.29
CA GLU A 265 7.98 -0.77 -15.61
C GLU A 265 8.26 -0.65 -17.12
N ALA A 266 7.34 -1.09 -17.97
CA ALA A 266 7.46 -0.94 -19.42
C ALA A 266 7.46 0.55 -19.85
N GLN A 267 6.69 1.40 -19.18
CA GLN A 267 6.69 2.85 -19.42
C GLN A 267 8.02 3.49 -19.01
N GLU A 268 8.55 3.12 -17.84
CA GLU A 268 9.87 3.59 -17.37
C GLU A 268 10.99 3.14 -18.32
N LYS A 269 10.97 1.90 -18.81
CA LYS A 269 11.92 1.40 -19.82
C LYS A 269 11.86 2.20 -21.12
N LYS A 270 10.66 2.63 -21.55
CA LYS A 270 10.46 3.43 -22.78
C LYS A 270 10.91 4.88 -22.60
N LYS A 271 10.71 5.46 -21.42
CA LYS A 271 11.09 6.84 -21.09
C LYS A 271 11.71 6.89 -19.68
N PRO A 272 13.02 6.59 -19.56
CA PRO A 272 13.69 6.63 -18.27
C PRO A 272 13.53 7.99 -17.61
N GLY A 273 13.15 8.00 -16.34
CA GLY A 273 12.87 9.21 -15.56
C GLY A 273 11.40 9.64 -15.55
N SER A 274 10.54 9.09 -16.42
CA SER A 274 9.11 9.47 -16.47
C SER A 274 8.33 8.96 -15.26
N MET A 275 8.72 7.82 -14.71
CA MET A 275 8.08 7.12 -13.60
C MET A 275 9.06 6.82 -12.47
N ALA A 276 10.19 7.53 -12.38
CA ALA A 276 11.30 7.24 -11.46
C ALA A 276 10.92 7.18 -9.96
N LYS A 277 9.75 7.72 -9.59
CA LYS A 277 9.21 7.67 -8.23
C LYS A 277 8.19 6.54 -7.98
N ALA A 278 7.67 5.92 -9.04
CA ALA A 278 6.58 4.93 -9.00
C ALA A 278 6.88 3.68 -8.17
N PHE A 279 8.17 3.41 -7.92
CA PHE A 279 8.67 2.23 -7.21
C PHE A 279 9.50 2.61 -5.97
N GLY A 280 9.49 3.89 -5.57
CA GLY A 280 10.35 4.38 -4.51
C GLY A 280 10.00 3.78 -3.14
N SER A 281 8.70 3.66 -2.87
CA SER A 281 8.11 3.13 -1.64
C SER A 281 7.98 1.61 -1.65
N HIS A 282 7.47 1.03 -2.75
CA HIS A 282 7.16 -0.39 -2.91
C HIS A 282 7.80 -0.96 -4.19
N PRO A 283 9.10 -1.28 -4.20
CA PRO A 283 9.74 -1.82 -5.39
C PRO A 283 9.23 -3.24 -5.66
N GLN A 284 8.59 -3.42 -6.82
CA GLN A 284 8.16 -4.75 -7.28
C GLN A 284 9.37 -5.52 -7.83
N THR A 285 9.54 -6.76 -7.40
CA THR A 285 10.69 -7.59 -7.77
C THR A 285 10.22 -8.89 -8.43
N PRO A 286 10.99 -9.50 -9.35
CA PRO A 286 10.55 -10.70 -10.07
C PRO A 286 10.12 -11.86 -9.14
N ASP A 287 10.82 -12.03 -8.02
CA ASP A 287 10.50 -13.01 -6.98
C ASP A 287 9.13 -12.76 -6.32
N ARG A 288 8.74 -11.49 -6.13
CA ARG A 288 7.42 -11.14 -5.60
C ARG A 288 6.30 -11.41 -6.60
N VAL A 289 6.53 -11.09 -7.87
CA VAL A 289 5.58 -11.36 -8.95
C VAL A 289 5.32 -12.85 -9.06
N GLU A 290 6.38 -13.66 -9.14
CA GLU A 290 6.28 -15.12 -9.20
C GLU A 290 5.58 -15.69 -7.97
N ALA A 291 5.93 -15.21 -6.76
CA ALA A 291 5.28 -15.64 -5.52
C ALA A 291 3.78 -15.31 -5.51
N THR A 292 3.41 -14.12 -5.98
CA THR A 292 2.01 -13.66 -6.06
C THR A 292 1.22 -14.51 -7.05
N GLN A 293 1.72 -14.68 -8.28
CA GLN A 293 1.07 -15.50 -9.31
C GLN A 293 0.93 -16.96 -8.88
N LYS A 294 1.96 -17.53 -8.25
CA LYS A 294 1.89 -18.88 -7.69
C LYS A 294 0.83 -18.97 -6.59
N GLY A 295 0.77 -17.98 -5.70
CA GLY A 295 -0.26 -17.88 -4.67
C GLY A 295 -1.66 -17.86 -5.27
N ILE A 296 -1.90 -16.98 -6.25
CA ILE A 296 -3.16 -16.87 -6.99
C ILE A 296 -3.57 -18.22 -7.57
N GLY A 297 -2.71 -18.86 -8.38
CA GLY A 297 -3.05 -20.12 -9.05
C GLY A 297 -3.23 -21.31 -8.11
N SER A 298 -2.68 -21.26 -6.89
CA SER A 298 -2.76 -22.34 -5.91
C SER A 298 -3.95 -22.22 -4.95
N ILE A 299 -4.36 -20.99 -4.62
CA ILE A 299 -5.27 -20.72 -3.49
C ILE A 299 -6.58 -20.08 -3.94
N LEU A 300 -6.56 -19.28 -5.01
CA LEU A 300 -7.77 -18.59 -5.47
C LEU A 300 -8.52 -19.45 -6.48
N PRO A 301 -9.79 -19.83 -6.20
CA PRO A 301 -10.62 -20.46 -7.19
C PRO A 301 -10.80 -19.56 -8.41
N ALA A 302 -10.57 -20.10 -9.60
CA ALA A 302 -10.83 -19.39 -10.85
C ALA A 302 -12.31 -18.99 -10.93
N ARG A 303 -12.57 -17.81 -11.49
CA ARG A 303 -13.91 -17.32 -11.80
C ARG A 303 -14.12 -17.30 -13.30
N ASP A 304 -15.37 -17.46 -13.73
CA ASP A 304 -15.72 -17.37 -15.15
C ASP A 304 -15.42 -15.98 -15.72
N GLN A 305 -15.62 -14.93 -14.89
CA GLN A 305 -15.40 -13.54 -15.25
C GLN A 305 -14.92 -12.73 -14.03
N TYR A 306 -14.01 -11.80 -14.30
CA TYR A 306 -13.58 -10.77 -13.37
C TYR A 306 -14.09 -9.40 -13.82
N VAL A 307 -14.24 -8.48 -12.86
CA VAL A 307 -14.46 -7.07 -13.14
C VAL A 307 -13.14 -6.48 -13.60
N GLU A 308 -13.04 -6.17 -14.89
CA GLU A 308 -11.84 -5.54 -15.47
C GLU A 308 -11.94 -4.02 -15.43
N ASP A 309 -13.05 -3.48 -15.93
CA ASP A 309 -13.23 -2.04 -16.10
C ASP A 309 -14.67 -1.61 -15.90
N THR A 310 -14.87 -0.32 -15.65
CA THR A 310 -16.19 0.31 -15.62
C THR A 310 -16.22 1.62 -16.40
N SER A 311 -17.39 1.95 -16.96
CA SER A 311 -17.59 3.24 -17.61
C SER A 311 -17.43 4.42 -16.63
N GLU A 312 -17.71 4.17 -15.36
CA GLU A 312 -17.56 5.17 -14.31
C GLU A 312 -16.09 5.51 -14.05
N PHE A 313 -15.23 4.50 -13.93
CA PHE A 313 -13.79 4.68 -13.80
C PHE A 313 -13.25 5.55 -14.93
N GLN A 314 -13.59 5.23 -16.19
CA GLN A 314 -13.14 5.99 -17.35
C GLN A 314 -13.65 7.45 -17.32
N GLY A 315 -14.90 7.67 -16.88
CA GLY A 315 -15.45 9.01 -16.68
C GLY A 315 -14.70 9.81 -15.61
N VAL A 316 -14.39 9.17 -14.47
CA VAL A 316 -13.62 9.78 -13.37
C VAL A 316 -12.19 10.08 -13.80
N LYS A 317 -11.53 9.16 -14.51
CA LYS A 317 -10.18 9.33 -15.07
C LYS A 317 -10.13 10.51 -16.03
N ALA A 318 -11.09 10.61 -16.96
CA ALA A 318 -11.19 11.72 -17.90
C ALA A 318 -11.44 13.07 -17.18
N ARG A 319 -12.30 13.08 -16.16
CA ARG A 319 -12.56 14.26 -15.33
C ARG A 319 -11.30 14.71 -14.59
N LEU A 320 -10.58 13.78 -13.97
CA LEU A 320 -9.34 14.06 -13.26
C LEU A 320 -8.26 14.60 -14.20
N ALA A 321 -8.11 14.02 -15.39
CA ALA A 321 -7.20 14.52 -16.42
C ALA A 321 -7.53 15.97 -16.81
N ALA A 322 -8.81 16.28 -17.05
CA ALA A 322 -9.24 17.64 -17.38
C ALA A 322 -8.95 18.65 -16.25
N LEU A 323 -9.14 18.25 -14.98
CA LEU A 323 -8.81 19.08 -13.82
C LEU A 323 -7.32 19.38 -13.75
N GLN A 324 -6.46 18.38 -13.96
CA GLN A 324 -5.02 18.56 -13.98
C GLN A 324 -4.56 19.43 -15.15
N SER A 325 -5.09 19.22 -16.36
CA SER A 325 -4.76 20.04 -17.54
C SER A 325 -5.17 21.50 -17.32
N LYS A 326 -6.37 21.75 -16.77
CA LYS A 326 -6.83 23.10 -16.45
C LYS A 326 -5.92 23.78 -15.43
N ARG A 327 -5.44 23.05 -14.42
CA ARG A 327 -4.49 23.59 -13.43
C ARG A 327 -3.15 23.94 -14.06
N LYS A 328 -2.53 23.02 -14.81
CA LYS A 328 -1.24 23.28 -15.49
C LYS A 328 -1.29 24.56 -16.33
N MET A 329 -2.40 24.78 -17.04
CA MET A 329 -2.64 26.01 -17.82
C MET A 329 -2.78 27.28 -16.96
N ILE A 330 -3.26 27.19 -15.72
CA ILE A 330 -3.34 28.33 -14.80
C ILE A 330 -1.97 28.62 -14.20
N ASP A 331 -1.27 27.58 -13.73
CA ASP A 331 0.07 27.70 -13.15
C ASP A 331 1.06 28.28 -14.18
N ASP A 332 1.00 27.84 -15.44
CA ASP A 332 1.81 28.39 -16.54
C ASP A 332 1.48 29.86 -16.85
N LYS A 333 0.20 30.26 -16.74
CA LYS A 333 -0.22 31.66 -16.91
C LYS A 333 0.23 32.53 -15.75
N ASP A 334 0.22 32.01 -14.54
CA ASP A 334 0.68 32.74 -13.35
C ASP A 334 2.21 32.86 -13.30
N ALA A 335 2.94 31.87 -13.80
CA ALA A 335 4.38 31.94 -14.02
C ALA A 335 4.79 33.00 -15.06
N ASN A 336 3.88 33.37 -15.96
CA ASN A 336 4.12 34.32 -17.05
C ASN A 336 3.51 35.72 -16.83
N LYS A 337 3.15 36.08 -15.58
CA LYS A 337 2.66 37.42 -15.23
C LYS A 337 3.82 38.40 -15.00
N PRO A 338 3.81 39.61 -15.59
CA PRO A 338 4.74 40.66 -15.19
C PRO A 338 4.39 41.09 -13.76
N SER A 339 5.33 40.90 -12.82
CA SER A 339 5.17 41.43 -11.46
C SER A 339 5.10 42.95 -11.53
N LEU A 340 4.00 43.55 -11.08
CA LEU A 340 3.90 44.98 -10.89
C LEU A 340 4.91 45.39 -9.81
N ARG A 341 6.06 45.92 -10.26
CA ARG A 341 7.03 46.59 -9.40
C ARG A 341 6.30 47.79 -8.77
N ARG A 342 5.94 47.66 -7.50
CA ARG A 342 5.38 48.74 -6.69
C ARG A 342 6.31 49.95 -6.83
N SER A 343 5.85 51.00 -7.49
CA SER A 343 6.53 52.30 -7.50
C SER A 343 6.66 52.75 -6.06
N GLN A 344 7.91 52.82 -5.59
CA GLN A 344 8.22 53.62 -4.42
C GLN A 344 7.97 55.08 -4.79
N THR A 345 7.14 55.71 -3.96
CA THR A 345 6.99 57.14 -3.80
C THR A 345 8.35 57.85 -3.75
N ASP A 346 8.62 58.72 -4.72
CA ASP A 346 9.54 59.85 -4.55
C ASP A 346 8.74 61.13 -4.32
N LYS A 347 9.08 61.81 -3.22
CA LYS A 347 8.59 63.14 -2.87
C LYS A 347 9.35 64.21 -3.65
N LYS A 348 8.59 65.24 -4.08
CA LYS A 348 8.97 66.66 -4.26
C LYS A 348 9.96 67.04 -5.38
N GLY A 349 9.50 67.93 -6.28
CA GLY A 349 10.35 68.82 -7.07
C GLY A 349 9.59 69.54 -8.20
N GLU A 350 9.30 70.82 -7.97
CA GLU A 350 8.82 71.91 -8.84
C GLU A 350 8.93 71.82 -10.38
N GLY A 351 7.92 72.39 -11.08
CA GLY A 351 8.17 73.36 -12.17
C GLY A 351 7.61 73.10 -13.59
N LYS A 352 6.64 73.97 -13.98
CA LYS A 352 6.33 74.53 -15.33
C LYS A 352 5.64 73.71 -16.45
N THR A 353 4.38 74.09 -16.70
CA THR A 353 3.71 74.51 -17.97
C THR A 353 4.26 74.09 -19.34
N ASP A 354 3.44 73.45 -20.19
CA ASP A 354 2.72 74.10 -21.31
C ASP A 354 1.84 73.12 -22.12
N ASP A 355 0.87 73.72 -22.82
CA ASP A 355 -0.17 73.19 -23.72
C ASP A 355 0.27 72.12 -24.74
N ASP A 356 -0.62 71.14 -25.01
CA ASP A 356 -1.31 71.02 -26.31
C ASP A 356 -2.26 69.80 -26.35
N ARG A 357 -3.54 70.05 -26.66
CA ARG A 357 -4.52 69.02 -27.03
C ARG A 357 -4.86 69.17 -28.53
N PRO A 358 -4.89 68.08 -29.31
CA PRO A 358 -5.67 68.07 -30.55
C PRO A 358 -6.90 67.17 -30.44
N THR A 359 -8.02 67.73 -30.88
CA THR A 359 -9.37 67.16 -30.98
C THR A 359 -9.52 66.21 -32.18
N LEU A 360 -10.40 65.20 -32.02
CA LEU A 360 -10.77 64.23 -33.05
C LEU A 360 -11.84 64.82 -34.00
N HIS A 361 -11.57 64.84 -35.31
CA HIS A 361 -12.58 65.11 -36.34
C HIS A 361 -13.21 63.80 -36.83
N ARG A 362 -14.54 63.66 -36.67
CA ARG A 362 -15.39 62.64 -37.30
C ARG A 362 -15.64 63.05 -38.76
N ARG A 363 -15.37 62.15 -39.72
CA ARG A 363 -15.84 62.27 -41.11
C ARG A 363 -17.13 61.48 -41.26
N ASP A 364 -18.18 62.15 -41.70
CA ASP A 364 -19.39 61.54 -42.23
C ASP A 364 -19.28 61.53 -43.76
N GLN A 365 -19.59 60.38 -44.38
CA GLN A 365 -20.16 60.27 -45.73
C GLN A 365 -21.28 59.24 -45.68
#